data_AF-A0A9Q3DDY2-F1
#
_entry.id   AF-A0A9Q3DDY2-F1
#
_cell.length_a   1.000
_cell.length_b   1.000
_cell.length_c   1.000
_cell.angle_alpha   90.00
_cell.angle_beta   90.00
_cell.angle_gamma   90.00
#
_symmetry.space_group_name_H-M   'P 1'
#
loop_
_entity.id
_entity.type
_entity.pdbx_description
1 polymer ?
#
loop_
_entity_poly.entity_id
_entity_poly.type
_entity_poly.pdbx_seq_one_letter_code
_entity_poly.pdbx_strand_id
1 'polypeptide(L)'
;MVQAEELPNQPTKNTFHLISAINIATSWTVSMDYTTAFAEHWKKFRLSNQHLFSKKKSKPNHHFSDHILELLQCWGPEQVSATWGMGA
;
A
#
# COMPACT_ATOMS: atom_id res chain seq x y z
N MET A 1 6.10 30.54 -8.18
CA MET A 1 6.97 29.53 -7.55
C MET A 1 6.69 29.58 -6.06
N VAL A 2 5.99 28.59 -5.51
CA VAL A 2 5.83 28.46 -4.05
C VAL A 2 6.80 27.36 -3.65
N GLN A 3 7.81 27.73 -2.86
CA GLN A 3 8.76 26.80 -2.27
C GLN A 3 7.99 25.89 -1.31
N ALA A 4 7.86 24.62 -1.67
CA ALA A 4 7.38 23.60 -0.77
C ALA A 4 8.46 23.41 0.30
N GLU A 5 8.17 23.90 1.50
CA GLU A 5 8.91 23.53 2.69
C GLU A 5 8.64 22.04 2.95
N GLU A 6 9.45 21.16 2.34
CA GLU A 6 9.33 19.71 2.50
C GLU A 6 9.62 19.36 3.96
N LEU A 7 8.56 18.99 4.70
CA LEU A 7 8.69 18.38 6.03
C LEU A 7 9.71 17.22 5.93
N PRO A 8 10.77 17.19 6.76
CA PRO A 8 11.99 16.39 6.54
C PRO A 8 11.81 14.86 6.55
N ASN A 9 10.57 14.36 6.61
CA ASN A 9 10.24 12.95 6.76
C ASN A 9 9.17 12.43 5.78
N GLN A 10 8.77 13.20 4.76
CA GLN A 10 7.72 12.78 3.82
C GLN A 10 8.06 11.47 3.05
N PRO A 11 9.27 11.30 2.48
CA PRO A 11 9.66 10.04 1.85
C PRO A 11 9.69 8.87 2.86
N THR A 12 10.26 9.09 4.05
CA THR A 12 10.32 8.06 5.10
C THR A 12 8.94 7.61 5.55
N LYS A 13 7.99 8.54 5.71
CA LYS A 13 6.58 8.24 6.04
C LYS A 13 5.89 7.47 4.93
N ASN A 14 6.13 7.84 3.68
CA ASN A 14 5.61 7.11 2.52
C ASN A 14 6.11 5.66 2.51
N THR A 15 7.43 5.47 2.67
CA THR A 15 8.06 4.15 2.76
C THR A 15 7.52 3.33 3.92
N PHE A 16 7.34 3.94 5.10
CA PHE A 16 6.75 3.28 6.27
C PHE A 16 5.34 2.73 5.96
N HIS A 17 4.49 3.53 5.32
CA HIS A 17 3.15 3.08 4.93
C HIS A 17 3.17 1.96 3.90
N LEU A 18 4.09 2.00 2.93
CA LEU A 18 4.27 0.93 1.96
C LEU A 18 4.67 -0.39 2.65
N ILE A 19 5.73 -0.36 3.47
CA ILE A 19 6.24 -1.55 4.17
C ILE A 19 5.18 -2.11 5.12
N SER A 20 4.44 -1.26 5.83
CA SER A 20 3.37 -1.70 6.74
C SER A 20 2.26 -2.42 5.98
N ALA A 21 1.83 -1.89 4.83
CA ALA A 21 0.83 -2.55 4.00
C ALA A 21 1.33 -3.91 3.44
N ILE A 22 2.59 -3.98 3.01
CA ILE A 22 3.22 -5.24 2.55
C ILE A 22 3.27 -6.27 3.67
N ASN A 23 3.74 -5.89 4.86
CA ASN A 23 3.84 -6.80 6.00
C ASN A 23 2.48 -7.41 6.37
N ILE A 24 1.40 -6.61 6.33
CA ILE A 24 0.05 -7.12 6.58
C ILE A 24 -0.40 -8.04 5.45
N ALA A 25 -0.22 -7.62 4.19
CA ALA A 25 -0.60 -8.40 3.01
C ALA A 25 0.09 -9.77 2.95
N THR A 26 1.30 -9.89 3.48
CA THR A 26 2.08 -11.14 3.51
C THR A 26 2.02 -11.86 4.86
N SER A 27 1.17 -11.41 5.78
CA SER A 27 1.03 -12.03 7.10
C SER A 27 0.35 -13.39 6.99
N TRP A 28 0.81 -14.37 7.76
CA TRP A 28 0.16 -15.70 7.88
C TRP A 28 -1.08 -15.69 8.77
N THR A 29 -1.34 -14.56 9.44
CA THR A 29 -2.49 -14.36 10.32
C THR A 29 -3.14 -13.02 10.01
N VAL A 30 -4.47 -12.98 10.01
CA VAL A 30 -5.21 -11.73 9.80
C VAL A 30 -6.34 -11.60 10.81
N SER A 31 -6.61 -10.37 11.19
CA SER A 31 -7.80 -9.95 11.93
C SER A 31 -8.45 -8.79 11.19
N MET A 32 -9.70 -8.46 11.52
CA MET A 32 -10.37 -7.30 10.94
C MET A 32 -9.61 -5.98 11.19
N ASP A 33 -8.89 -5.89 12.32
CA ASP A 33 -8.04 -4.75 12.63
C ASP A 33 -6.86 -4.66 11.66
N TYR A 34 -6.24 -5.79 11.31
CA TYR A 34 -5.15 -5.83 10.32
C TYR A 34 -5.67 -5.40 8.94
N THR A 35 -6.85 -5.86 8.56
CA THR A 35 -7.48 -5.51 7.30
C THR A 35 -7.78 -4.00 7.21
N THR A 36 -8.25 -3.41 8.31
CA THR A 36 -8.45 -1.96 8.43
C THR A 36 -7.11 -1.21 8.35
N ALA A 37 -6.10 -1.67 9.08
CA ALA A 37 -4.76 -1.09 9.06
C ALA A 37 -4.11 -1.17 7.67
N PHE A 38 -4.32 -2.27 6.93
CA PHE A 38 -3.87 -2.40 5.55
C PHE A 38 -4.48 -1.30 4.67
N ALA A 39 -5.81 -1.15 4.71
CA ALA A 39 -6.51 -0.15 3.91
C ALA A 39 -6.02 1.28 4.23
N GLU A 40 -5.79 1.58 5.51
CA GLU A 40 -5.25 2.86 5.95
C GLU A 40 -3.83 3.11 5.43
N HIS A 41 -2.93 2.16 5.64
CA HIS A 41 -1.53 2.29 5.21
C HIS A 41 -1.43 2.41 3.69
N TRP A 42 -2.20 1.59 2.95
CA TRP A 42 -2.23 1.67 1.49
C TRP A 42 -2.74 3.02 0.99
N LYS A 43 -3.84 3.54 1.56
CA LYS A 43 -4.37 4.86 1.23
C LYS A 43 -3.35 5.97 1.49
N LYS A 44 -2.71 5.97 2.67
CA LYS A 44 -1.70 6.97 3.05
C LYS A 44 -0.46 6.91 2.14
N PHE A 45 0.01 5.71 1.80
CA PHE A 45 1.06 5.51 0.80
C PHE A 45 0.68 6.12 -0.55
N ARG A 46 -0.49 5.79 -1.09
CA ARG A 46 -0.93 6.27 -2.41
C ARG A 46 -1.06 7.78 -2.49
N LEU A 47 -1.65 8.41 -1.47
CA LEU A 47 -1.81 9.87 -1.41
C LEU A 47 -0.46 10.58 -1.32
N SER A 48 0.43 10.12 -0.43
CA SER A 48 1.76 10.71 -0.28
C SER A 48 2.67 10.44 -1.48
N ASN A 49 2.54 9.28 -2.14
CA ASN A 49 3.29 8.95 -3.34
C ASN A 49 2.93 9.88 -4.50
N GLN A 50 1.64 10.22 -4.67
CA GLN A 50 1.21 11.18 -5.68
C GLN A 50 1.68 12.61 -5.38
N HIS A 51 1.86 12.96 -4.11
CA HIS A 51 2.44 14.24 -3.70
C HIS A 51 3.95 14.29 -4.00
N LEU A 52 4.71 13.27 -3.58
CA LEU A 52 6.15 13.15 -3.80
C LEU A 52 6.52 13.10 -5.29
N PHE A 53 5.72 12.41 -6.09
CA PHE A 53 5.95 12.24 -7.52
C PHE A 53 4.84 12.89 -8.36
N SER A 54 4.51 14.15 -8.08
CA SER A 54 3.42 14.89 -8.73
C SER A 54 3.43 14.87 -10.27
N LYS A 55 4.62 14.79 -10.89
CA LYS A 55 4.80 14.74 -12.36
C LYS A 55 4.54 13.36 -12.96
N LYS A 56 4.44 12.31 -12.14
CA LYS A 56 4.18 10.93 -12.58
C LYS A 56 2.79 10.53 -12.07
N LYS A 57 1.91 10.12 -12.97
CA LYS A 57 0.61 9.55 -12.58
C LYS A 57 0.85 8.15 -12.02
N SER A 58 0.75 7.99 -10.70
CA SER A 58 0.82 6.68 -10.05
C SER A 58 -0.49 5.93 -10.31
N LYS A 59 -0.44 4.88 -11.14
CA LYS A 59 -1.58 3.97 -11.29
C LYS A 59 -1.63 3.00 -10.10
N PRO A 60 -2.81 2.64 -9.60
CA PRO A 60 -2.94 1.56 -8.63
C PRO A 60 -2.29 0.30 -9.18
N ASN A 61 -1.48 -0.38 -8.36
CA ASN A 61 -1.26 -1.80 -8.60
C ASN A 61 -2.61 -2.49 -8.40
N HIS A 62 -3.17 -3.06 -9.47
CA HIS A 62 -4.51 -3.67 -9.49
C HIS A 62 -4.65 -4.73 -8.40
N HIS A 63 -3.69 -5.63 -8.27
CA HIS A 63 -3.72 -6.69 -7.25
C HIS A 63 -3.65 -6.12 -5.84
N PHE A 64 -2.71 -5.20 -5.61
CA PHE A 64 -2.48 -4.65 -4.29
C PHE A 64 -3.56 -3.64 -3.84
N SER A 65 -4.23 -2.98 -4.78
CA SER A 65 -5.25 -1.97 -4.47
C SER A 65 -6.65 -2.52 -4.41
N ASP A 66 -6.95 -3.51 -5.24
CA ASP A 66 -8.34 -3.93 -5.47
C ASP A 66 -8.61 -5.30 -4.85
N HIS A 67 -7.65 -6.23 -4.87
CA HIS A 67 -7.88 -7.62 -4.45
C HIS A 67 -7.45 -7.91 -3.01
N ILE A 68 -6.30 -7.40 -2.55
CA ILE A 68 -5.78 -7.79 -1.22
C ILE A 68 -6.73 -7.43 -0.08
N LEU A 69 -7.40 -6.28 -0.13
CA LEU A 69 -8.36 -5.92 0.91
C LEU A 69 -9.54 -6.91 0.96
N GLU A 70 -10.12 -7.22 -0.19
CA GLU A 70 -11.23 -8.18 -0.30
C GLU A 70 -10.81 -9.58 0.14
N LEU A 71 -9.62 -10.02 -0.27
CA LEU A 71 -9.05 -11.32 0.11
C LEU A 71 -8.93 -11.46 1.62
N LEU A 72 -8.34 -10.46 2.28
CA LEU A 72 -8.18 -10.43 3.73
C LEU A 72 -9.53 -10.41 4.48
N GLN A 73 -10.57 -9.78 3.92
CA GLN A 73 -11.91 -9.71 4.54
C GLN A 73 -12.69 -11.02 4.44
N CYS A 74 -12.63 -11.69 3.28
CA CYS A 74 -13.52 -12.79 2.96
C CYS A 74 -12.88 -14.17 3.15
N TRP A 75 -11.58 -14.32 2.87
CA TRP A 75 -10.90 -15.62 2.87
C TRP A 75 -9.68 -15.69 3.80
N GLY A 76 -9.24 -14.55 4.32
CA GLY A 76 -8.12 -14.46 5.24
C GLY A 76 -6.77 -14.33 4.51
N PRO A 77 -5.65 -14.66 5.18
CA PRO A 77 -4.34 -14.59 4.55
C PRO A 77 -4.20 -15.72 3.52
N GLU A 78 -4.12 -15.36 2.25
CA GLU A 78 -3.89 -16.31 1.17
C GLU A 78 -2.39 -16.55 0.97
N GLN A 79 -1.98 -17.79 0.72
CA GLN A 79 -0.64 -18.09 0.21
C GLN A 79 -0.51 -17.45 -1.18
N VAL A 80 -0.04 -16.21 -1.21
CA VAL A 80 0.37 -15.52 -2.42
C VAL A 80 1.62 -16.23 -2.97
N SER A 81 1.39 -17.32 -3.68
CA SER A 81 2.40 -18.02 -4.45
C SER A 81 2.69 -17.21 -5.72
N ALA A 82 3.59 -16.22 -5.61
CA ALA A 82 4.48 -15.77 -6.68
C ALA A 82 3.89 -15.46 -8.09
N THR A 83 2.59 -15.27 -8.29
CA THR A 83 1.98 -15.02 -9.61
C THR A 83 1.73 -13.54 -9.90
N TRP A 84 1.72 -12.66 -8.89
CA TRP A 84 1.45 -11.23 -9.09
C TRP A 84 2.61 -10.41 -9.70
N GLY A 85 3.75 -11.05 -9.97
CA GLY A 85 4.94 -10.44 -10.58
C GLY A 85 5.28 -10.92 -12.00
N MET A 86 4.52 -11.87 -12.56
CA MET A 86 4.83 -12.53 -13.84
C MET A 86 3.63 -12.42 -14.79
N GLY A 87 3.34 -11.21 -15.27
CA GLY A 87 2.22 -10.97 -16.18
C GLY A 87 2.06 -9.52 -16.62
N ALA A 88 3.10 -8.96 -17.23
CA ALA A 88 3.01 -7.82 -18.16
C ALA A 88 4.21 -7.87 -19.11
#